data_AF-A0A3D5B8R1-F1
#
_entry.id   AF-A0A3D5B8R1-F1
#
_cell.length_a   1.000
_cell.length_b   1.000
_cell.length_c   1.000
_cell.angle_alpha   90.00
_cell.angle_beta   90.00
_cell.angle_gamma   90.00
#
_symmetry.space_group_name_H-M   'P 1'
#
loop_
_entity.id
_entity.type
_entity.pdbx_description
1 polymer ?
#
loop_
_entity_poly.entity_id
_entity_poly.type
_entity_poly.pdbx_seq_one_letter_code
_entity_poly.pdbx_strand_id
1 'polypeptide(L)'
;MEPLLRITNLSKRYGTLSALRKISLSLFPGEVIGITGQSGSGKSTLAMILAGVNPPDEGKIVFNGKPMHWPLNVRSLGIEVIHQNPRLAENLDITSNIFLGNEIAMPYCKKWLKIPNQLKMDQKASELLDKLRVDYTNLREEVYNLSLEKRQMIAIAQAMTGHPKLIIIDEPTQVLSYPYQKILLNLINQWQQESISIIFFSNNLDHLLSVTDRIIVLREGFCAAEFKTDEADREEIIASLVGTTNYQQLIPIIWALDNYYEIRDHAEKLQMGQILLDQEMLSKESLYRQLLDRLTEQITSLDSTNQALQNAQRRLIVDAELERKHIAREIHDQIIQDLLSTNYQLEELETQHDLSDKMRDDLLRVRENIRTMVDELRKICGTLRPPTIDSLGLEAAIQSLSQDWSNRTGIKTQLDLDNEIGRMSEIIELSIFRIVQESLRNIDKHAAATEAVIRLKRISPRSLMVSIEDNGKGMHGKISLQRFLKEGHFGLVGIDERVALLGGRLRFQNKSDGGLLIQAEIPHSRK
;
A
#
# COMPACT_ATOMS: atom_id res chain seq x y z
N MET A 1 14.99 -17.73 33.34
CA MET A 1 16.25 -17.52 32.60
C MET A 1 16.72 -16.09 32.85
N GLU A 2 18.03 -15.86 33.01
CA GLU A 2 18.56 -14.49 33.05
C GLU A 2 18.74 -13.95 31.63
N PRO A 3 18.51 -12.65 31.38
CA PRO A 3 18.71 -12.07 30.07
C PRO A 3 20.20 -11.93 29.74
N LEU A 4 20.54 -12.18 28.47
CA LEU A 4 21.87 -11.94 27.91
C LEU A 4 22.19 -10.44 27.89
N LEU A 5 21.22 -9.61 27.49
CA LEU A 5 21.34 -8.15 27.50
C LEU A 5 20.17 -7.57 28.30
N ARG A 6 20.46 -6.68 29.24
CA ARG A 6 19.46 -5.91 29.98
C ARG A 6 19.77 -4.43 29.89
N ILE A 7 18.83 -3.66 29.35
CA ILE A 7 18.85 -2.21 29.28
C ILE A 7 17.85 -1.67 30.29
N THR A 8 18.24 -0.68 31.09
CA THR A 8 17.37 -0.08 32.11
C THR A 8 17.43 1.44 32.05
N ASN A 9 16.29 2.06 31.76
CA ASN A 9 16.08 3.51 31.71
C ASN A 9 17.12 4.26 30.86
N LEU A 10 17.52 3.69 29.73
CA LEU A 10 18.52 4.25 28.83
C LEU A 10 18.00 5.53 28.16
N SER A 11 18.75 6.62 28.29
CA SER A 11 18.44 7.89 27.64
C SER A 11 19.65 8.45 26.91
N LYS A 12 19.38 9.17 25.82
CA LYS A 12 20.39 9.87 25.02
C LYS A 12 19.85 11.18 24.47
N ARG A 13 20.64 12.23 24.59
CA ARG A 13 20.35 13.59 24.15
C ARG A 13 21.48 14.12 23.26
N TYR A 14 21.10 14.89 22.25
CA TYR A 14 22.02 15.62 21.39
C TYR A 14 21.58 17.09 21.42
N GLY A 15 22.26 17.90 22.25
CA GLY A 15 21.82 19.26 22.54
C GLY A 15 20.43 19.28 23.17
N THR A 16 19.47 19.95 22.52
CA THR A 16 18.07 20.01 22.97
C THR A 16 17.24 18.78 22.57
N LEU A 17 17.70 18.01 21.58
CA LEU A 17 16.98 16.84 21.07
C LEU A 17 17.16 15.64 21.98
N SER A 18 16.06 15.10 22.52
CA SER A 18 16.08 13.84 23.27
C SER A 18 15.87 12.66 22.33
N ALA A 19 16.95 12.07 21.84
CA ALA A 19 16.91 10.96 20.88
C ALA A 19 16.42 9.64 21.49
N LEU A 20 16.72 9.38 22.76
CA LEU A 20 16.20 8.25 23.53
C LEU A 20 15.76 8.70 24.92
N ARG A 21 14.65 8.13 25.42
CA ARG A 21 13.97 8.51 26.66
C ARG A 21 13.60 7.26 27.45
N LYS A 22 14.41 6.93 28.47
CA LYS A 22 14.16 5.85 29.45
C LYS A 22 13.82 4.49 28.81
N ILE A 23 14.51 4.12 27.74
CA ILE A 23 14.34 2.81 27.10
C ILE A 23 14.74 1.70 28.08
N SER A 24 13.85 0.74 28.29
CA SER A 24 14.12 -0.48 29.04
C SER A 24 13.71 -1.67 28.20
N LEU A 25 14.63 -2.60 27.99
CA LEU A 25 14.40 -3.84 27.24
C LEU A 25 15.32 -4.94 27.73
N SER A 26 14.95 -6.19 27.44
CA SER A 26 15.76 -7.35 27.72
C SER A 26 15.76 -8.33 26.56
N LEU A 27 16.94 -8.90 26.30
CA LEU A 27 17.19 -9.94 25.31
C LEU A 27 17.67 -11.20 26.02
N PHE A 28 17.05 -12.33 25.74
CA PHE A 28 17.42 -13.63 26.28
C PHE A 28 18.40 -14.38 25.36
N PRO A 29 19.17 -15.35 25.88
CA PRO A 29 20.07 -16.16 25.06
C PRO A 29 19.31 -16.87 23.92
N GLY A 30 19.82 -16.77 22.68
CA GLY A 30 19.20 -17.36 21.48
C GLY A 30 17.95 -16.65 20.97
N GLU A 31 17.51 -15.57 21.60
CA GLU A 31 16.34 -14.79 21.17
C GLU A 31 16.71 -13.79 20.07
N VAL A 32 15.79 -13.60 19.12
CA VAL A 32 15.85 -12.56 18.07
C VAL A 32 14.79 -11.51 18.37
N ILE A 33 15.22 -10.28 18.66
CA ILE A 33 14.29 -9.14 18.79
C ILE A 33 14.37 -8.23 17.57
N GLY A 34 13.21 -7.91 17.02
CA GLY A 34 13.02 -6.88 16.02
C GLY A 34 12.84 -5.52 16.68
N ILE A 35 13.47 -4.48 16.13
CA ILE A 35 13.24 -3.10 16.55
C ILE A 35 12.80 -2.29 15.33
N THR A 36 11.56 -1.79 15.38
CA THR A 36 10.98 -0.96 14.31
C THR A 36 10.57 0.41 14.82
N GLY A 37 10.30 1.35 13.92
CA GLY A 37 9.97 2.73 14.30
C GLY A 37 9.95 3.64 13.08
N GLN A 38 9.26 4.78 13.15
CA GLN A 38 9.36 5.79 12.08
C GLN A 38 10.77 6.39 12.01
N SER A 39 11.07 7.11 10.93
CA SER A 39 12.30 7.90 10.84
C SER A 39 12.37 8.88 12.02
N GLY A 40 13.54 8.99 12.65
CA GLY A 40 13.71 9.83 13.84
C GLY A 40 13.22 9.21 15.16
N SER A 41 12.76 7.96 15.18
CA SER A 41 12.28 7.32 16.43
C SER A 41 13.37 6.93 17.43
N GLY A 42 14.65 7.02 17.05
CA GLY A 42 15.79 6.71 17.91
C GLY A 42 16.48 5.36 17.63
N LYS A 43 16.01 4.56 16.66
CA LYS A 43 16.61 3.25 16.28
C LYS A 43 18.13 3.29 16.11
N SER A 44 18.62 4.12 15.19
CA SER A 44 20.06 4.23 14.92
C SER A 44 20.85 4.77 16.12
N THR A 45 20.22 5.59 16.97
CA THR A 45 20.86 6.04 18.22
C THR A 45 21.04 4.87 19.19
N LEU A 46 20.01 4.03 19.34
CA LEU A 46 20.09 2.82 20.16
C LEU A 46 21.12 1.83 19.59
N ALA A 47 21.11 1.60 18.28
CA ALA A 47 22.09 0.76 17.60
C ALA A 47 23.53 1.25 17.83
N MET A 48 23.80 2.56 17.69
CA MET A 48 25.12 3.14 17.94
C MET A 48 25.59 3.00 19.39
N ILE A 49 24.68 3.12 20.36
CA ILE A 49 25.02 2.91 21.77
C ILE A 49 25.37 1.43 22.01
N LEU A 50 24.55 0.51 21.50
CA LEU A 50 24.79 -0.93 21.63
C LEU A 50 26.03 -1.41 20.88
N ALA A 51 26.40 -0.73 19.80
CA ALA A 51 27.64 -0.91 19.07
C ALA A 51 28.87 -0.29 19.77
N GLY A 52 28.70 0.36 20.92
CA GLY A 52 29.77 0.98 21.70
C GLY A 52 30.33 2.27 21.12
N VAL A 53 29.72 2.82 20.07
CA VAL A 53 30.15 4.05 19.40
C VAL A 53 29.92 5.27 20.31
N ASN A 54 28.74 5.34 20.93
CA ASN A 54 28.35 6.47 21.79
C ASN A 54 27.98 5.97 23.19
N PRO A 55 28.40 6.66 24.28
CA PRO A 55 27.89 6.38 25.61
C PRO A 55 26.44 6.87 25.77
N PRO A 56 25.62 6.20 26.58
CA PRO A 56 24.35 6.77 27.03
C PRO A 56 24.58 7.92 28.02
N ASP A 57 23.61 8.82 28.14
CA ASP A 57 23.69 9.90 29.13
C ASP A 57 23.11 9.46 30.48
N GLU A 58 22.08 8.60 30.44
CA GLU A 58 21.45 8.01 31.62
C GLU A 58 21.11 6.54 31.38
N GLY A 59 20.87 5.80 32.46
CA GLY A 59 20.51 4.40 32.44
C GLY A 59 21.72 3.46 32.53
N LYS A 60 21.45 2.16 32.45
CA LYS A 60 22.47 1.11 32.59
C LYS A 60 22.25 0.04 31.53
N ILE A 61 23.36 -0.49 31.02
CA ILE A 61 23.36 -1.66 30.14
C ILE A 61 24.20 -2.75 30.82
N VAL A 62 23.62 -3.94 30.95
CA VAL A 62 24.28 -5.13 31.48
C VAL A 62 24.28 -6.19 30.39
N PHE A 63 25.45 -6.71 30.05
CA PHE A 63 25.62 -7.78 29.08
C PHE A 63 26.32 -8.98 29.73
N ASN A 64 25.69 -10.15 29.62
CA ASN A 64 26.15 -11.41 30.23
C ASN A 64 26.52 -11.25 31.72
N GLY A 65 25.63 -10.60 32.47
CA GLY A 65 25.80 -10.32 33.90
C GLY A 65 26.78 -9.19 34.26
N LYS A 66 27.47 -8.58 33.27
CA LYS A 66 28.47 -7.53 33.51
C LYS A 66 27.98 -6.17 33.03
N PRO A 67 28.14 -5.09 33.83
CA PRO A 67 27.82 -3.74 33.38
C PRO A 67 28.76 -3.33 32.23
N MET A 68 28.21 -2.66 31.22
CA MET A 68 28.97 -2.10 30.10
C MET A 68 29.45 -0.70 30.47
N HIS A 69 30.72 -0.42 30.17
CA HIS A 69 31.37 0.86 30.46
C HIS A 69 32.04 1.39 29.18
N TRP A 70 32.04 2.71 29.00
CA TRP A 70 32.63 3.38 27.84
C TRP A 70 34.00 3.98 28.19
N PRO A 71 34.94 4.06 27.22
CA PRO A 71 34.83 3.59 25.83
C PRO A 71 34.76 2.06 25.76
N LEU A 72 33.94 1.56 24.83
CA LEU A 72 33.52 0.17 24.81
C LEU A 72 33.99 -0.52 23.53
N ASN A 73 34.74 -1.61 23.68
CA ASN A 73 35.01 -2.52 22.57
C ASN A 73 34.02 -3.69 22.61
N VAL A 74 32.93 -3.57 21.85
CA VAL A 74 31.85 -4.56 21.80
C VAL A 74 32.30 -5.94 21.31
N ARG A 75 33.26 -6.00 20.38
CA ARG A 75 33.79 -7.27 19.87
C ARG A 75 34.49 -8.09 20.96
N SER A 76 35.19 -7.43 21.90
CA SER A 76 35.82 -8.10 23.04
C SER A 76 34.81 -8.77 23.99
N LEU A 77 33.53 -8.36 23.93
CA LEU A 77 32.43 -8.97 24.67
C LEU A 77 31.73 -10.08 23.88
N GLY A 78 32.10 -10.30 22.62
CA GLY A 78 31.42 -11.23 21.71
C GLY A 78 30.17 -10.63 21.08
N ILE A 79 30.16 -9.31 20.85
CA ILE A 79 29.09 -8.60 20.13
C ILE A 79 29.63 -8.19 18.76
N GLU A 80 29.00 -8.66 17.70
CA GLU A 80 29.26 -8.23 16.32
C GLU A 80 28.19 -7.27 15.82
N VAL A 81 28.55 -6.37 14.91
CA VAL A 81 27.65 -5.33 14.41
C VAL A 81 27.71 -5.26 12.89
N ILE A 82 26.55 -5.37 12.25
CA ILE A 82 26.35 -5.12 10.82
C ILE A 82 25.65 -3.76 10.72
N HIS A 83 26.39 -2.75 10.26
CA HIS A 83 25.90 -1.39 10.14
C HIS A 83 25.07 -1.18 8.86
N GLN A 84 24.17 -0.19 8.89
CA GLN A 84 23.39 0.24 7.72
C GLN A 84 24.30 0.64 6.55
N ASN A 85 25.37 1.38 6.87
CA ASN A 85 26.45 1.70 5.93
C ASN A 85 27.68 0.87 6.32
N PRO A 86 28.17 -0.02 5.44
CA PRO A 86 29.24 -0.94 5.78
C PRO A 86 30.54 -0.18 6.01
N ARG A 87 31.05 -0.22 7.24
CA ARG A 87 32.30 0.44 7.66
C ARG A 87 33.52 -0.42 7.32
N LEU A 88 33.75 -0.60 6.03
CA LEU A 88 34.88 -1.38 5.51
C LEU A 88 36.10 -0.49 5.28
N ALA A 89 37.30 -1.07 5.39
CA ALA A 89 38.55 -0.41 5.05
C ALA A 89 38.70 -0.38 3.52
N GLU A 90 38.51 0.81 2.93
CA GLU A 90 38.36 0.97 1.47
C GLU A 90 39.59 0.51 0.67
N ASN A 91 40.79 0.75 1.21
CA ASN A 91 42.07 0.41 0.58
C ASN A 91 42.53 -1.03 0.91
N LEU A 92 41.70 -1.84 1.57
CA LEU A 92 42.00 -3.24 1.85
C LEU A 92 41.19 -4.14 0.93
N ASP A 93 41.74 -5.31 0.64
CA ASP A 93 41.08 -6.30 -0.18
C ASP A 93 39.90 -6.99 0.54
N ILE A 94 39.12 -7.76 -0.22
CA ILE A 94 37.95 -8.50 0.28
C ILE A 94 38.34 -9.39 1.46
N THR A 95 39.37 -10.24 1.31
CA THR A 95 39.79 -11.15 2.38
C THR A 95 40.16 -10.39 3.65
N SER A 96 40.96 -9.34 3.51
CA SER A 96 41.44 -8.53 4.64
C SER A 96 40.29 -7.87 5.37
N ASN A 97 39.28 -7.38 4.65
CA ASN A 97 38.07 -6.81 5.26
C ASN A 97 37.22 -7.87 5.99
N ILE A 98 37.02 -9.04 5.40
CA ILE A 98 36.28 -10.15 6.02
C ILE A 98 36.93 -10.55 7.36
N PHE A 99 38.25 -10.63 7.41
CA PHE A 99 38.98 -11.05 8.61
C PHE A 99 39.47 -9.89 9.50
N LEU A 100 39.12 -8.64 9.20
CA LEU A 100 39.67 -7.49 9.92
C LEU A 100 39.26 -7.52 11.40
N GLY A 101 40.26 -7.70 12.28
CA GLY A 101 40.10 -7.87 13.73
C GLY A 101 39.85 -9.31 14.20
N ASN A 102 39.72 -10.27 13.28
CA ASN A 102 39.56 -11.70 13.52
C ASN A 102 40.54 -12.52 12.64
N GLU A 103 41.77 -12.02 12.44
CA GLU A 103 42.72 -12.60 11.50
C GLU A 103 43.12 -14.03 11.89
N ILE A 104 43.07 -14.96 10.93
CA ILE A 104 43.55 -16.33 11.13
C ILE A 104 45.07 -16.28 11.15
N ALA A 105 45.67 -16.27 12.33
CA ALA A 105 47.12 -16.20 12.46
C ALA A 105 47.84 -17.55 12.32
N MET A 106 49.07 -17.52 11.81
CA MET A 106 50.03 -18.61 11.91
C MET A 106 51.26 -18.21 12.73
N PRO A 107 51.91 -19.17 13.42
CA PRO A 107 53.12 -18.88 14.16
C PRO A 107 54.27 -18.48 13.22
N TYR A 108 55.02 -17.47 13.61
CA TYR A 108 56.22 -16.98 12.92
C TYR A 108 57.36 -16.82 13.93
N CYS A 109 58.62 -16.84 13.47
CA CYS A 109 59.82 -16.71 14.33
C CYS A 109 59.76 -17.53 15.64
N LYS A 110 59.83 -18.87 15.56
CA LYS A 110 59.77 -19.77 16.73
C LYS A 110 58.54 -19.57 17.63
N LYS A 111 57.39 -19.17 17.05
CA LYS A 111 56.10 -18.91 17.73
C LYS A 111 56.08 -17.65 18.61
N TRP A 112 57.13 -16.82 18.60
CA TRP A 112 57.12 -15.56 19.33
C TRP A 112 56.27 -14.48 18.65
N LEU A 113 56.06 -14.60 17.33
CA LEU A 113 55.22 -13.71 16.55
C LEU A 113 54.07 -14.51 15.91
N LYS A 114 52.96 -13.83 15.67
CA LYS A 114 51.82 -14.32 14.90
C LYS A 114 51.67 -13.42 13.69
N ILE A 115 51.62 -14.02 12.50
CA ILE A 115 51.35 -13.29 11.24
C ILE A 115 50.06 -13.81 10.61
N PRO A 116 49.33 -12.99 9.84
CA PRO A 116 48.14 -13.45 9.14
C PRO A 116 48.46 -14.62 8.20
N ASN A 117 47.72 -15.72 8.32
CA ASN A 117 47.80 -16.87 7.43
C ASN A 117 46.92 -16.61 6.21
N GLN A 118 47.52 -15.95 5.23
CA GLN A 118 46.79 -15.46 4.09
C GLN A 118 46.09 -16.58 3.29
N LEU A 119 46.76 -17.72 3.08
CA LEU A 119 46.19 -18.85 2.35
C LEU A 119 44.92 -19.39 3.03
N LYS A 120 44.94 -19.52 4.35
CA LYS A 120 43.76 -19.98 5.11
C LYS A 120 42.64 -18.95 5.11
N MET A 121 42.98 -17.66 5.23
CA MET A 121 41.97 -16.60 5.15
C MET A 121 41.32 -16.55 3.77
N ASP A 122 42.07 -16.72 2.69
CA ASP A 122 41.51 -16.76 1.33
C ASP A 122 40.56 -17.96 1.14
N GLN A 123 40.98 -19.16 1.58
CA GLN A 123 40.13 -20.36 1.55
C GLN A 123 38.82 -20.13 2.31
N LYS A 124 38.90 -19.56 3.52
CA LYS A 124 37.73 -19.34 4.35
C LYS A 124 36.85 -18.19 3.84
N ALA A 125 37.46 -17.15 3.27
CA ALA A 125 36.73 -16.06 2.60
C ALA A 125 35.92 -16.61 1.43
N SER A 126 36.53 -17.47 0.60
CA SER A 126 35.86 -18.15 -0.51
C SER A 126 34.64 -18.94 -0.04
N GLU A 127 34.80 -19.79 0.99
CA GLU A 127 33.67 -20.54 1.58
C GLU A 127 32.54 -19.64 2.09
N LEU A 128 32.87 -18.51 2.72
CA LEU A 128 31.88 -17.56 3.25
C LEU A 128 31.13 -16.85 2.12
N LEU A 129 31.83 -16.38 1.10
CA LEU A 129 31.23 -15.71 -0.05
C LEU A 129 30.36 -16.67 -0.87
N ASP A 130 30.78 -17.93 -1.03
CA ASP A 130 29.99 -18.97 -1.70
C ASP A 130 28.69 -19.26 -0.92
N LYS A 131 28.77 -19.35 0.41
CA LYS A 131 27.58 -19.51 1.27
C LYS A 131 26.63 -18.32 1.13
N LEU A 132 27.18 -17.12 0.97
CA LEU A 132 26.43 -15.88 0.74
C LEU A 132 26.04 -15.66 -0.72
N ARG A 133 26.43 -16.56 -1.63
CA ARG A 133 26.22 -16.47 -3.10
C ARG A 133 26.69 -15.15 -3.70
N VAL A 134 27.81 -14.64 -3.20
CA VAL A 134 28.41 -13.39 -3.69
C VAL A 134 29.44 -13.72 -4.75
N ASP A 135 29.22 -13.24 -5.97
CA ASP A 135 30.19 -13.38 -7.04
C ASP A 135 31.38 -12.43 -6.85
N TYR A 136 32.60 -12.96 -6.94
CA TYR A 136 33.85 -12.19 -6.91
C TYR A 136 34.80 -12.71 -7.99
N THR A 137 35.53 -11.79 -8.63
CA THR A 137 36.54 -12.15 -9.63
C THR A 137 37.88 -12.45 -8.96
N ASN A 138 38.21 -11.69 -7.91
CA ASN A 138 39.46 -11.84 -7.17
C ASN A 138 39.27 -11.42 -5.71
N LEU A 139 39.65 -12.26 -4.77
CA LEU A 139 39.64 -11.94 -3.33
C LEU A 139 40.59 -10.79 -2.96
N ARG A 140 41.53 -10.46 -3.85
CA ARG A 140 42.48 -9.32 -3.73
C ARG A 140 41.95 -8.01 -4.26
N GLU A 141 40.75 -7.99 -4.80
CA GLU A 141 40.12 -6.74 -5.23
C GLU A 141 39.90 -5.83 -4.02
N GLU A 142 40.27 -4.56 -4.16
CA GLU A 142 40.00 -3.55 -3.14
C GLU A 142 38.50 -3.34 -2.99
N VAL A 143 38.02 -3.28 -1.75
CA VAL A 143 36.59 -3.14 -1.46
C VAL A 143 36.00 -1.84 -2.01
N TYR A 144 36.81 -0.80 -2.21
CA TYR A 144 36.40 0.45 -2.86
C TYR A 144 35.77 0.22 -4.25
N ASN A 145 36.22 -0.78 -5.01
CA ASN A 145 35.73 -1.05 -6.37
C ASN A 145 34.38 -1.79 -6.39
N LEU A 146 33.89 -2.24 -5.23
CA LEU A 146 32.70 -3.07 -5.14
C LEU A 146 31.43 -2.24 -5.06
N SER A 147 30.34 -2.78 -5.62
CA SER A 147 29.00 -2.21 -5.44
C SER A 147 28.63 -2.16 -3.96
N LEU A 148 27.76 -1.20 -3.60
CA LEU A 148 27.32 -1.04 -2.21
C LEU A 148 26.66 -2.32 -1.66
N GLU A 149 25.93 -3.05 -2.51
CA GLU A 149 25.35 -4.36 -2.19
C GLU A 149 26.44 -5.40 -1.85
N LYS A 150 27.48 -5.53 -2.67
CA LYS A 150 28.61 -6.44 -2.38
C LYS A 150 29.37 -6.02 -1.12
N ARG A 151 29.56 -4.72 -0.90
CA ARG A 151 30.14 -4.18 0.34
C ARG A 151 29.30 -4.59 1.55
N GLN A 152 27.98 -4.55 1.46
CA GLN A 152 27.11 -5.01 2.54
C GLN A 152 27.26 -6.51 2.80
N MET A 153 27.36 -7.33 1.76
CA MET A 153 27.59 -8.76 1.90
C MET A 153 28.97 -9.09 2.50
N ILE A 154 30.00 -8.29 2.21
CA ILE A 154 31.31 -8.41 2.87
C ILE A 154 31.21 -8.08 4.37
N ALA A 155 30.45 -7.07 4.75
CA ALA A 155 30.22 -6.77 6.17
C ALA A 155 29.45 -7.91 6.89
N ILE A 156 28.51 -8.56 6.20
CA ILE A 156 27.84 -9.77 6.69
C ILE A 156 28.84 -10.92 6.83
N ALA A 157 29.69 -11.17 5.82
CA ALA A 157 30.73 -12.18 5.88
C ALA A 157 31.72 -11.94 7.04
N GLN A 158 32.07 -10.67 7.31
CA GLN A 158 32.90 -10.30 8.45
C GLN A 158 32.28 -10.73 9.78
N ALA A 159 30.98 -10.49 9.98
CA ALA A 159 30.27 -10.92 11.18
C ALA A 159 30.24 -12.46 11.34
N MET A 160 30.34 -13.22 10.25
CA MET A 160 30.40 -14.68 10.25
C MET A 160 31.77 -15.25 10.62
N THR A 161 32.84 -14.44 10.65
CA THR A 161 34.19 -14.91 11.03
C THR A 161 34.36 -15.12 12.52
N GLY A 162 33.56 -14.42 13.33
CA GLY A 162 33.61 -14.49 14.78
C GLY A 162 32.77 -15.64 15.36
N HIS A 163 32.79 -15.74 16.69
CA HIS A 163 31.85 -16.55 17.46
C HIS A 163 31.00 -15.62 18.35
N PRO A 164 30.09 -14.83 17.75
CA PRO A 164 29.32 -13.85 18.50
C PRO A 164 28.32 -14.53 19.44
N LYS A 165 28.12 -13.92 20.60
CA LYS A 165 26.98 -14.19 21.49
C LYS A 165 25.78 -13.33 21.11
N LEU A 166 26.05 -12.16 20.54
CA LEU A 166 25.05 -11.19 20.10
C LEU A 166 25.47 -10.61 18.74
N ILE A 167 24.54 -10.58 17.79
CA ILE A 167 24.71 -9.84 16.53
C ILE A 167 23.70 -8.70 16.51
N ILE A 168 24.19 -7.49 16.27
CA ILE A 168 23.37 -6.30 16.08
C ILE A 168 23.32 -5.99 14.58
N ILE A 169 22.13 -5.92 14.03
CA ILE A 169 21.90 -5.77 12.60
C ILE A 169 21.09 -4.48 12.39
N ASP A 170 21.70 -3.43 11.84
CA ASP A 170 21.08 -2.11 11.68
C ASP A 170 20.71 -1.84 10.20
N GLU A 171 19.44 -2.02 9.84
CA GLU A 171 18.87 -1.70 8.51
C GLU A 171 19.68 -2.20 7.29
N PRO A 172 20.28 -3.41 7.30
CA PRO A 172 21.13 -3.87 6.20
C PRO A 172 20.36 -4.15 4.90
N THR A 173 19.03 -4.34 4.98
CA THR A 173 18.23 -4.79 3.83
C THR A 173 17.87 -3.68 2.85
N GLN A 174 18.16 -2.41 3.17
CA GLN A 174 17.83 -1.29 2.28
C GLN A 174 18.64 -1.31 0.99
N VAL A 175 19.88 -1.79 1.06
CA VAL A 175 20.83 -1.80 -0.08
C VAL A 175 20.92 -3.17 -0.77
N LEU A 176 20.35 -4.21 -0.16
CA LEU A 176 20.35 -5.55 -0.72
C LEU A 176 19.17 -5.73 -1.66
N SER A 177 19.37 -6.36 -2.81
CA SER A 177 18.29 -6.85 -3.67
C SER A 177 17.56 -8.02 -3.01
N TYR A 178 16.35 -8.31 -3.48
CA TYR A 178 15.49 -9.37 -2.94
C TYR A 178 16.19 -10.75 -2.74
N PRO A 179 17.03 -11.27 -3.66
CA PRO A 179 17.77 -12.50 -3.43
C PRO A 179 18.72 -12.45 -2.22
N TYR A 180 19.47 -11.36 -2.06
CA TYR A 180 20.39 -11.20 -0.94
C TYR A 180 19.67 -10.90 0.38
N GLN A 181 18.52 -10.22 0.34
CA GLN A 181 17.65 -10.08 1.52
C GLN A 181 17.25 -11.47 2.06
N LYS A 182 16.82 -12.40 1.18
CA LYS A 182 16.50 -13.78 1.59
C LYS A 182 17.69 -14.52 2.21
N ILE A 183 18.89 -14.34 1.65
CA ILE A 183 20.11 -14.95 2.19
C ILE A 183 20.36 -14.46 3.62
N LEU A 184 20.24 -13.15 3.85
CA LEU A 184 20.40 -12.57 5.19
C LEU A 184 19.32 -13.08 6.17
N LEU A 185 18.05 -13.11 5.78
CA LEU A 185 16.97 -13.62 6.65
C LEU A 185 17.18 -15.09 7.01
N ASN A 186 17.62 -15.92 6.06
CA ASN A 186 17.97 -17.31 6.33
C ASN A 186 19.18 -17.44 7.27
N LEU A 187 20.16 -16.54 7.16
CA LEU A 187 21.32 -16.51 8.04
C LEU A 187 20.94 -16.13 9.48
N ILE A 188 20.00 -15.20 9.65
CA ILE A 188 19.43 -14.85 10.96
C ILE A 188 18.79 -16.07 11.61
N ASN A 189 17.96 -16.81 10.87
CA ASN A 189 17.35 -18.05 11.36
C ASN A 189 18.41 -19.12 11.72
N GLN A 190 19.47 -19.25 10.92
CA GLN A 190 20.58 -20.16 11.24
C GLN A 190 21.30 -19.77 12.54
N TRP A 191 21.63 -18.49 12.70
CA TRP A 191 22.29 -17.99 13.91
C TRP A 191 21.41 -18.19 15.16
N GLN A 192 20.10 -17.99 15.05
CA GLN A 192 19.16 -18.29 16.12
C GLN A 192 19.21 -19.78 16.51
N GLN A 193 19.22 -20.70 15.53
CA GLN A 193 19.36 -22.15 15.79
C GLN A 193 20.70 -22.51 16.45
N GLU A 194 21.75 -21.74 16.17
CA GLU A 194 23.07 -21.84 16.82
C GLU A 194 23.10 -21.17 18.21
N SER A 195 21.94 -20.76 18.75
CA SER A 195 21.78 -20.09 20.06
C SER A 195 22.47 -18.72 20.15
N ILE A 196 22.67 -18.04 19.02
CA ILE A 196 23.17 -16.68 18.95
C ILE A 196 21.98 -15.72 19.07
N SER A 197 22.06 -14.76 20.00
CA SER A 197 21.00 -13.74 20.13
C SER A 197 21.18 -12.65 19.09
N ILE A 198 20.07 -12.05 18.63
CA ILE A 198 20.10 -11.05 17.56
C ILE A 198 19.21 -9.85 17.92
N ILE A 199 19.70 -8.65 17.63
CA ILE A 199 18.88 -7.43 17.59
C ILE A 199 18.83 -6.95 16.16
N PHE A 200 17.65 -7.01 15.55
CA PHE A 200 17.44 -6.65 14.15
C PHE A 200 16.62 -5.37 14.03
N PHE A 201 17.27 -4.27 13.67
CA PHE A 201 16.61 -3.00 13.36
C PHE A 201 16.16 -3.00 11.89
N SER A 202 14.86 -2.85 11.66
CA SER A 202 14.28 -2.81 10.32
C SER A 202 12.97 -2.00 10.30
N ASN A 203 12.73 -1.28 9.21
CA ASN A 203 11.43 -0.66 8.91
C ASN A 203 10.55 -1.57 8.03
N ASN A 204 11.11 -2.64 7.47
CA ASN A 204 10.34 -3.63 6.73
C ASN A 204 9.75 -4.64 7.72
N LEU A 205 8.42 -4.62 7.86
CA LEU A 205 7.68 -5.49 8.78
C LEU A 205 7.69 -6.95 8.33
N ASP A 206 7.67 -7.24 7.03
CA ASP A 206 7.74 -8.62 6.52
C ASP A 206 9.06 -9.30 6.92
N HIS A 207 10.15 -8.54 6.89
CA HIS A 207 11.45 -9.01 7.36
C HIS A 207 11.46 -9.28 8.86
N LEU A 208 10.81 -8.43 9.67
CA LEU A 208 10.75 -8.64 11.11
C LEU A 208 9.86 -9.83 11.47
N LEU A 209 8.66 -9.89 10.89
CA LEU A 209 7.67 -10.95 11.15
C LEU A 209 8.19 -12.34 10.74
N SER A 210 9.16 -12.42 9.83
CA SER A 210 9.70 -13.70 9.34
C SER A 210 10.82 -14.31 10.17
N VAL A 211 11.51 -13.54 11.03
CA VAL A 211 12.73 -14.01 11.72
C VAL A 211 12.83 -13.64 13.21
N THR A 212 11.88 -12.87 13.75
CA THR A 212 11.97 -12.36 15.13
C THR A 212 11.04 -13.12 16.07
N ASP A 213 11.44 -13.26 17.33
CA ASP A 213 10.60 -13.80 18.42
C ASP A 213 9.71 -12.70 19.02
N ARG A 214 10.23 -11.47 19.11
CA ARG A 214 9.54 -10.28 19.62
C ARG A 214 9.85 -9.06 18.78
N ILE A 215 8.88 -8.15 18.66
CA ILE A 215 9.01 -6.86 17.97
C ILE A 215 8.79 -5.72 18.96
N ILE A 216 9.76 -4.82 19.04
CA ILE A 216 9.71 -3.60 19.85
C ILE A 216 9.49 -2.41 18.91
N VAL A 217 8.46 -1.63 19.19
CA VAL A 217 8.15 -0.41 18.42
C VAL A 217 8.69 0.81 19.16
N LEU A 218 9.65 1.49 18.56
CA LEU A 218 10.15 2.79 19.01
C LEU A 218 9.40 3.93 18.34
N ARG A 219 8.95 4.90 19.14
CA ARG A 219 8.34 6.14 18.67
C ARG A 219 8.90 7.31 19.48
N GLU A 220 9.35 8.37 18.80
CA GLU A 220 9.87 9.60 19.45
C GLU A 220 10.85 9.34 20.62
N GLY A 221 11.72 8.34 20.48
CA GLY A 221 12.74 8.00 21.47
C GLY A 221 12.27 7.17 22.66
N PHE A 222 11.00 6.73 22.73
CA PHE A 222 10.51 5.82 23.77
C PHE A 222 10.01 4.49 23.19
N CYS A 223 9.92 3.46 24.04
CA CYS A 223 9.30 2.18 23.69
C CYS A 223 7.78 2.35 23.73
N ALA A 224 7.14 2.35 22.56
CA ALA A 224 5.71 2.57 22.41
C ALA A 224 4.90 1.29 22.64
N ALA A 225 5.41 0.17 22.14
CA ALA A 225 4.79 -1.14 22.29
C ALA A 225 5.83 -2.25 22.14
N GLU A 226 5.49 -3.41 22.70
CA GLU A 226 6.25 -4.64 22.56
C GLU A 226 5.27 -5.76 22.25
N PHE A 227 5.61 -6.54 21.22
CA PHE A 227 4.79 -7.63 20.73
C PHE A 227 5.60 -8.91 20.70
N LYS A 228 4.96 -10.05 20.98
CA LYS A 228 5.49 -11.35 20.57
C LYS A 228 5.12 -11.56 19.12
N THR A 229 6.08 -11.93 18.28
CA THR A 229 5.89 -11.97 16.83
C THR A 229 4.76 -12.93 16.43
N ASP A 230 4.68 -14.11 17.05
CA ASP A 230 3.65 -15.12 16.77
C ASP A 230 2.21 -14.71 17.17
N GLU A 231 2.07 -13.73 18.06
CA GLU A 231 0.78 -13.26 18.58
C GLU A 231 0.38 -11.89 17.99
N ALA A 232 1.27 -11.26 17.21
CA ALA A 232 1.10 -9.88 16.75
C ALA A 232 0.41 -9.81 15.40
N ASP A 233 -0.61 -8.96 15.28
CA ASP A 233 -1.16 -8.60 13.98
C ASP A 233 -0.35 -7.45 13.34
N ARG A 234 -0.20 -7.47 12.01
CA ARG A 234 0.58 -6.46 11.27
C ARG A 234 -0.01 -5.06 11.52
N GLU A 235 -1.33 -4.98 11.52
CA GLU A 235 -2.12 -3.78 11.76
C GLU A 235 -1.86 -3.18 13.14
N GLU A 236 -1.67 -4.01 14.17
CA GLU A 236 -1.40 -3.57 15.55
C GLU A 236 0.00 -2.97 15.68
N ILE A 237 0.98 -3.56 14.99
CA ILE A 237 2.35 -3.02 14.91
C ILE A 237 2.33 -1.66 14.20
N ILE A 238 1.61 -1.56 13.07
CA ILE A 238 1.47 -0.30 12.32
C ILE A 238 0.72 0.75 13.15
N ALA A 239 -0.34 0.37 13.87
CA ALA A 239 -1.05 1.25 14.78
C ALA A 239 -0.13 1.83 15.86
N SER A 240 0.77 1.01 16.39
CA SER A 240 1.76 1.42 17.38
C SER A 240 2.83 2.35 16.80
N LEU A 241 3.23 2.12 15.55
CA LEU A 241 4.17 2.97 14.80
C LEU A 241 3.64 4.39 14.62
N VAL A 242 2.36 4.52 14.26
CA VAL A 242 1.71 5.81 13.97
C VAL A 242 1.15 6.46 15.24
N GLY A 243 0.80 5.67 16.26
CA GLY A 243 0.18 6.15 17.49
C GLY A 243 -1.31 6.45 17.38
N THR A 244 -2.01 5.74 16.49
CA THR A 244 -3.46 5.82 16.35
C THR A 244 -4.04 4.42 16.22
N THR A 245 -5.18 4.18 16.89
CA THR A 245 -5.99 2.96 16.72
C THR A 245 -7.15 3.19 15.77
N ASN A 246 -7.27 4.39 15.19
CA ASN A 246 -8.34 4.72 14.25
C ASN A 246 -8.06 4.09 12.88
N TYR A 247 -8.80 3.03 12.54
CA TYR A 247 -8.70 2.32 11.27
C TYR A 247 -8.80 3.23 10.03
N GLN A 248 -9.56 4.34 10.07
CA GLN A 248 -9.64 5.26 8.94
C GLN A 248 -8.34 6.02 8.67
N GLN A 249 -7.51 6.22 9.70
CA GLN A 249 -6.19 6.83 9.59
C GLN A 249 -5.09 5.81 9.28
N LEU A 250 -5.30 4.54 9.65
CA LEU A 250 -4.36 3.45 9.42
C LEU A 250 -4.40 2.92 7.98
N ILE A 251 -5.58 2.83 7.36
CA ILE A 251 -5.74 2.25 6.01
C ILE A 251 -4.82 2.91 4.96
N PRO A 252 -4.71 4.25 4.86
CA PRO A 252 -3.80 4.89 3.90
C PRO A 252 -2.32 4.57 4.17
N ILE A 253 -1.93 4.40 5.43
CA ILE A 253 -0.54 4.16 5.85
C ILE A 253 -0.16 2.68 5.63
N ILE A 254 -1.06 1.75 5.99
CA ILE A 254 -0.93 0.32 5.69
C ILE A 254 -0.80 0.15 4.18
N TRP A 255 -1.69 0.78 3.40
CA TRP A 255 -1.65 0.73 1.95
C TRP A 255 -0.36 1.34 1.38
N ALA A 256 0.13 2.46 1.92
CA ALA A 256 1.40 3.06 1.47
C ALA A 256 2.61 2.17 1.79
N LEU A 257 2.63 1.52 2.96
CA LEU A 257 3.71 0.62 3.37
C LEU A 257 3.73 -0.65 2.53
N ASP A 258 2.57 -1.27 2.31
CA ASP A 258 2.46 -2.50 1.52
C ASP A 258 2.80 -2.25 0.04
N ASN A 259 2.29 -1.16 -0.54
CA ASN A 259 2.61 -0.82 -1.93
C ASN A 259 4.06 -0.35 -2.12
N TYR A 260 4.68 0.34 -1.17
CA TYR A 260 6.08 0.78 -1.32
C TYR A 260 7.03 -0.41 -1.50
N TYR A 261 6.86 -1.47 -0.70
CA TYR A 261 7.72 -2.65 -0.79
C TYR A 261 7.35 -3.57 -1.95
N GLU A 262 6.05 -3.72 -2.29
CA GLU A 262 5.63 -4.49 -3.47
C GLU A 262 6.07 -3.83 -4.78
N ILE A 263 5.96 -2.50 -4.89
CA ILE A 263 6.42 -1.73 -6.05
C ILE A 263 7.94 -1.83 -6.17
N ARG A 264 8.68 -1.77 -5.06
CA ARG A 264 10.14 -1.95 -5.05
C ARG A 264 10.55 -3.35 -5.51
N ASP A 265 9.89 -4.40 -5.02
CA ASP A 265 10.16 -5.79 -5.43
C ASP A 265 9.85 -6.01 -6.93
N HIS A 266 8.76 -5.42 -7.43
CA HIS A 266 8.44 -5.47 -8.87
C HIS A 266 9.42 -4.65 -9.71
N ALA A 267 9.86 -3.49 -9.22
CA ALA A 267 10.87 -2.67 -9.87
C ALA A 267 12.24 -3.37 -9.92
N GLU A 268 12.66 -4.04 -8.85
CA GLU A 268 13.91 -4.82 -8.80
C GLU A 268 13.86 -6.03 -9.76
N LYS A 269 12.71 -6.72 -9.86
CA LYS A 269 12.52 -7.81 -10.83
C LYS A 269 12.59 -7.32 -12.28
N LEU A 270 12.04 -6.14 -12.56
CA LEU A 270 12.14 -5.49 -13.87
C LEU A 270 13.57 -5.05 -14.17
N GLN A 271 14.27 -4.50 -13.18
CA GLN A 271 15.67 -4.07 -13.27
C GLN A 271 16.62 -5.25 -13.47
N MET A 272 16.38 -6.40 -12.83
CA MET A 272 17.14 -7.64 -13.04
C MET A 272 16.93 -8.23 -14.45
N GLY A 273 15.74 -8.06 -15.03
CA GLY A 273 15.51 -8.35 -16.45
C GLY A 273 16.30 -7.43 -17.39
N GLN A 274 16.62 -6.21 -16.94
CA GLN A 274 17.35 -5.20 -17.69
C GLN A 274 18.88 -5.36 -17.56
N ILE A 275 19.37 -5.81 -16.40
CA ILE A 275 20.80 -6.11 -16.16
C ILE A 275 21.29 -7.28 -17.05
N LEU A 276 20.42 -8.23 -17.39
CA LEU A 276 20.72 -9.30 -18.36
C LEU A 276 20.87 -8.79 -19.81
N LEU A 277 20.38 -7.58 -20.11
CA LEU A 277 20.51 -6.92 -21.41
C LEU A 277 21.74 -5.99 -21.49
N ASP A 278 22.36 -5.66 -20.35
CA ASP A 278 23.41 -4.62 -20.25
C ASP A 278 24.85 -5.16 -20.38
N GLN A 279 25.06 -6.43 -20.75
CA GLN A 279 26.43 -6.99 -20.89
C GLN A 279 27.22 -6.51 -22.12
N GLU A 280 26.76 -5.53 -22.91
CA GLU A 280 27.45 -5.10 -24.15
C GLU A 280 28.04 -3.69 -24.23
N MET A 281 27.85 -2.75 -23.29
CA MET A 281 28.24 -1.35 -23.55
C MET A 281 28.94 -0.62 -22.40
N LEU A 282 30.26 -0.80 -22.29
CA LEU A 282 31.18 0.06 -21.53
C LEU A 282 31.64 1.25 -22.40
N SER A 283 30.87 2.34 -22.42
CA SER A 283 31.39 3.73 -22.54
C SER A 283 30.24 4.76 -22.57
N LYS A 284 29.89 5.33 -21.41
CA LYS A 284 29.33 6.70 -21.21
C LYS A 284 28.80 6.83 -19.77
N GLU A 285 29.61 7.19 -18.79
CA GLU A 285 29.13 7.31 -17.39
C GLU A 285 28.57 8.70 -17.01
N SER A 286 28.90 9.77 -17.74
CA SER A 286 28.43 11.12 -17.35
C SER A 286 27.04 11.48 -17.88
N LEU A 287 26.74 11.10 -19.12
CA LEU A 287 25.45 11.41 -19.76
C LEU A 287 24.30 10.59 -19.17
N TYR A 288 24.57 9.33 -18.79
CA TYR A 288 23.56 8.47 -18.18
C TYR A 288 23.19 8.93 -16.78
N ARG A 289 24.15 9.41 -15.98
CA ARG A 289 23.83 9.97 -14.65
C ARG A 289 22.94 11.20 -14.76
N GLN A 290 23.24 12.10 -15.72
CA GLN A 290 22.39 13.26 -16.00
C GLN A 290 21.00 12.87 -16.56
N LEU A 291 20.92 11.84 -17.39
CA LEU A 291 19.64 11.32 -17.88
C LEU A 291 18.83 10.67 -16.76
N LEU A 292 19.47 9.92 -15.85
CA LEU A 292 18.81 9.29 -14.71
C LEU A 292 18.28 10.33 -13.71
N ASP A 293 19.06 11.37 -13.41
CA ASP A 293 18.60 12.46 -12.55
C ASP A 293 17.41 13.18 -13.19
N ARG A 294 17.48 13.45 -14.50
CA ARG A 294 16.39 14.10 -15.25
C ARG A 294 15.15 13.24 -15.37
N LEU A 295 15.31 11.91 -15.53
CA LEU A 295 14.20 10.96 -15.53
C LEU A 295 13.58 10.86 -14.14
N THR A 296 14.39 10.89 -13.09
CA THR A 296 13.90 10.88 -11.71
C THR A 296 13.09 12.14 -11.41
N GLU A 297 13.59 13.32 -11.79
CA GLU A 297 12.83 14.58 -11.70
C GLU A 297 11.53 14.52 -12.50
N GLN A 298 11.56 13.99 -13.73
CA GLN A 298 10.35 13.83 -14.55
C GLN A 298 9.32 12.89 -13.92
N ILE A 299 9.76 11.78 -13.33
CA ILE A 299 8.89 10.82 -12.64
C ILE A 299 8.26 11.46 -11.40
N THR A 300 9.06 12.18 -10.61
CA THR A 300 8.57 12.86 -9.40
C THR A 300 7.56 13.97 -9.75
N SER A 301 7.84 14.71 -10.83
CA SER A 301 6.92 15.70 -11.39
C SER A 301 5.64 15.05 -11.91
N LEU A 302 5.73 13.97 -12.68
CA LEU A 302 4.58 13.19 -13.16
C LEU A 302 3.71 12.68 -12.00
N ASP A 303 4.32 12.18 -10.93
CA ASP A 303 3.58 11.69 -9.77
C ASP A 303 2.81 12.83 -9.08
N SER A 304 3.45 13.98 -8.88
CA SER A 304 2.77 15.16 -8.32
C SER A 304 1.63 15.67 -9.22
N THR A 305 1.82 15.63 -10.54
CA THR A 305 0.79 16.03 -11.51
C THR A 305 -0.36 15.04 -11.53
N ASN A 306 -0.08 13.74 -11.41
CA ASN A 306 -1.11 12.69 -11.32
C ASN A 306 -1.93 12.82 -10.05
N GLN A 307 -1.30 13.11 -8.91
CA GLN A 307 -2.01 13.39 -7.66
C GLN A 307 -2.89 14.64 -7.76
N ALA A 308 -2.37 15.71 -8.37
CA ALA A 308 -3.15 16.93 -8.62
C ALA A 308 -4.36 16.66 -9.55
N LEU A 309 -4.15 15.86 -10.61
CA LEU A 309 -5.19 15.47 -11.54
C LEU A 309 -6.28 14.63 -10.86
N GLN A 310 -5.91 13.62 -10.07
CA GLN A 310 -6.86 12.81 -9.31
C GLN A 310 -7.67 13.65 -8.32
N ASN A 311 -7.03 14.61 -7.65
CA ASN A 311 -7.72 15.54 -6.75
C ASN A 311 -8.67 16.49 -7.50
N ALA A 312 -8.28 16.97 -8.68
CA ALA A 312 -9.15 17.77 -9.53
C ALA A 312 -10.35 16.95 -10.05
N GLN A 313 -10.13 15.71 -10.48
CA GLN A 313 -11.18 14.79 -10.91
C GLN A 313 -12.18 14.49 -9.77
N ARG A 314 -11.69 14.28 -8.54
CA ARG A 314 -12.54 14.14 -7.34
C ARG A 314 -13.48 15.31 -7.17
N ARG A 315 -12.94 16.53 -7.24
CA ARG A 315 -13.73 17.77 -7.11
C ARG A 315 -14.77 17.86 -8.21
N LEU A 316 -14.38 17.65 -9.47
CA LEU A 316 -15.29 17.69 -10.61
C LEU A 316 -16.46 16.70 -10.47
N ILE A 317 -16.22 15.48 -10.01
CA ILE A 317 -17.27 14.47 -9.85
C ILE A 317 -18.23 14.87 -8.71
N VAL A 318 -17.71 15.40 -7.61
CA VAL A 318 -18.54 15.89 -6.49
C VAL A 318 -19.37 17.10 -6.93
N ASP A 319 -18.74 18.09 -7.57
CA ASP A 319 -19.40 19.30 -8.05
C ASP A 319 -20.48 18.97 -9.08
N ALA A 320 -20.21 18.03 -9.99
CA ALA A 320 -21.20 17.60 -10.98
C ALA A 320 -22.43 16.92 -10.35
N GLU A 321 -22.28 16.15 -9.27
CA GLU A 321 -23.45 15.55 -8.58
C GLU A 321 -24.20 16.57 -7.71
N LEU A 322 -23.51 17.56 -7.15
CA LEU A 322 -24.16 18.70 -6.49
C LEU A 322 -24.96 19.53 -7.49
N GLU A 323 -24.42 19.77 -8.67
CA GLU A 323 -25.10 20.49 -9.74
C GLU A 323 -26.34 19.74 -10.23
N ARG A 324 -26.24 18.43 -10.45
CA ARG A 324 -27.40 17.59 -10.81
C ARG A 324 -28.48 17.60 -9.72
N LYS A 325 -28.08 17.60 -8.45
CA LYS A 325 -29.00 17.75 -7.31
C LYS A 325 -29.71 19.10 -7.33
N HIS A 326 -28.99 20.17 -7.65
CA HIS A 326 -29.55 21.50 -7.76
C HIS A 326 -30.57 21.59 -8.90
N ILE A 327 -30.16 21.17 -10.11
CA ILE A 327 -31.02 21.16 -11.30
C ILE A 327 -32.28 20.31 -11.08
N ALA A 328 -32.15 19.11 -10.50
CA ALA A 328 -33.30 18.24 -10.25
C ALA A 328 -34.32 18.88 -9.29
N ARG A 329 -33.85 19.63 -8.29
CA ARG A 329 -34.74 20.39 -7.39
C ARG A 329 -35.37 21.58 -8.10
N GLU A 330 -34.60 22.33 -8.87
CA GLU A 330 -35.11 23.51 -9.58
C GLU A 330 -36.20 23.13 -10.58
N ILE A 331 -36.01 22.05 -11.34
CA ILE A 331 -37.05 21.53 -12.24
C ILE A 331 -38.29 21.10 -11.46
N HIS A 332 -38.13 20.41 -10.32
CA HIS A 332 -39.25 19.94 -9.50
C HIS A 332 -40.02 21.07 -8.82
N ASP A 333 -39.30 21.99 -8.18
CA ASP A 333 -39.89 23.00 -7.30
C ASP A 333 -40.37 24.23 -8.06
N GLN A 334 -39.72 24.59 -9.16
CA GLN A 334 -40.12 25.75 -9.97
C GLN A 334 -40.91 25.32 -11.21
N ILE A 335 -40.29 24.57 -12.12
CA ILE A 335 -40.87 24.32 -13.45
C ILE A 335 -42.11 23.42 -13.38
N ILE A 336 -42.05 22.30 -12.66
CA ILE A 336 -43.19 21.38 -12.53
C ILE A 336 -44.34 22.06 -11.77
N GLN A 337 -44.05 22.82 -10.70
CA GLN A 337 -45.09 23.54 -9.94
C GLN A 337 -45.76 24.64 -10.79
N ASP A 338 -44.99 25.42 -11.56
CA ASP A 338 -45.52 26.46 -12.44
C ASP A 338 -46.42 25.88 -13.53
N LEU A 339 -46.01 24.75 -14.15
CA LEU A 339 -46.82 24.04 -15.15
C LEU A 339 -48.12 23.49 -14.55
N LEU A 340 -48.07 22.94 -13.33
CA LEU A 340 -49.27 22.47 -12.62
C LEU A 340 -50.20 23.63 -12.27
N SER A 341 -49.65 24.74 -11.76
CA SER A 341 -50.42 25.97 -11.48
C SER A 341 -51.10 26.50 -12.74
N THR A 342 -50.37 26.54 -13.87
CA THR A 342 -50.92 26.95 -15.16
C THR A 342 -52.04 26.01 -15.62
N ASN A 343 -51.89 24.70 -15.41
CA ASN A 343 -52.92 23.72 -15.74
C ASN A 343 -54.19 23.90 -14.89
N TYR A 344 -54.05 24.22 -13.59
CA TYR A 344 -55.19 24.53 -12.72
C TYR A 344 -55.90 25.82 -13.11
N GLN A 345 -55.16 26.88 -13.48
CA GLN A 345 -55.76 28.13 -13.96
C GLN A 345 -56.54 27.92 -15.27
N LEU A 346 -56.04 27.09 -16.18
CA LEU A 346 -56.74 26.73 -17.42
C LEU A 346 -58.02 25.92 -17.15
N GLU A 347 -58.01 25.04 -16.14
CA GLU A 347 -59.18 24.29 -15.68
C GLU A 347 -60.25 25.20 -15.05
N GLU A 348 -59.84 26.23 -14.31
CA GLU A 348 -60.74 27.23 -13.74
C GLU A 348 -61.40 28.08 -14.85
N LEU A 349 -60.64 28.48 -15.87
CA LEU A 349 -61.16 29.21 -17.03
C LEU A 349 -62.16 28.38 -17.86
N GLU A 350 -61.95 27.07 -17.94
CA GLU A 350 -62.87 26.13 -18.60
C GLU A 350 -64.23 26.05 -17.85
N THR A 351 -64.21 26.15 -16.52
CA THR A 351 -65.39 25.99 -15.66
C THR A 351 -66.16 27.30 -15.43
N GLN A 352 -65.52 28.46 -15.57
CA GLN A 352 -66.14 29.77 -15.30
C GLN A 352 -66.76 30.47 -16.53
N HIS A 353 -66.46 30.04 -17.77
CA HIS A 353 -66.88 30.74 -18.99
C HIS A 353 -67.61 29.83 -19.98
N ASP A 354 -68.62 30.39 -20.65
CA ASP A 354 -69.37 29.72 -21.72
C ASP A 354 -68.55 29.75 -23.03
N LEU A 355 -67.60 28.83 -23.14
CA LEU A 355 -66.64 28.73 -24.23
C LEU A 355 -67.27 28.06 -25.47
N SER A 356 -66.90 28.52 -26.67
CA SER A 356 -67.25 27.81 -27.91
C SER A 356 -66.62 26.41 -27.96
N ASP A 357 -67.28 25.45 -28.61
CA ASP A 357 -66.81 24.05 -28.68
C ASP A 357 -65.38 23.93 -29.23
N LYS A 358 -64.99 24.81 -30.16
CA LYS A 358 -63.63 24.84 -30.72
C LYS A 358 -62.58 25.30 -29.69
N MET A 359 -62.89 26.33 -28.90
CA MET A 359 -62.00 26.80 -27.83
C MET A 359 -61.88 25.77 -26.70
N ARG A 360 -62.94 25.01 -26.42
CA ARG A 360 -62.92 23.91 -25.44
C ARG A 360 -62.00 22.77 -25.90
N ASP A 361 -62.06 22.35 -27.18
CA ASP A 361 -61.14 21.34 -27.74
C ASP A 361 -59.67 21.82 -27.72
N ASP A 362 -59.43 23.08 -28.08
CA ASP A 362 -58.07 23.66 -28.05
C ASP A 362 -57.52 23.72 -26.61
N LEU A 363 -58.35 24.08 -25.61
CA LEU A 363 -57.98 24.09 -24.18
C LEU A 363 -57.64 22.68 -23.68
N LEU A 364 -58.46 21.68 -24.02
CA LEU A 364 -58.20 20.28 -23.66
C LEU A 364 -56.87 19.79 -24.23
N ARG A 365 -56.54 20.12 -25.50
CA ARG A 365 -55.24 19.79 -26.10
C ARG A 365 -54.08 20.45 -25.38
N VAL A 366 -54.20 21.73 -25.01
CA VAL A 366 -53.15 22.45 -24.28
C VAL A 366 -52.92 21.83 -22.90
N ARG A 367 -54.00 21.49 -22.16
CA ARG A 367 -53.91 20.83 -20.86
C ARG A 367 -53.26 19.46 -20.95
N GLU A 368 -53.58 18.66 -21.97
CA GLU A 368 -52.98 17.35 -22.19
C GLU A 368 -51.50 17.44 -22.57
N ASN A 369 -51.11 18.44 -23.36
CA ASN A 369 -49.71 18.73 -23.66
C ASN A 369 -48.94 19.13 -22.39
N ILE A 370 -49.53 19.94 -21.51
CA ILE A 370 -48.92 20.31 -20.22
C ILE A 370 -48.73 19.08 -19.33
N ARG A 371 -49.74 18.20 -19.23
CA ARG A 371 -49.61 16.93 -18.47
C ARG A 371 -48.48 16.06 -19.02
N THR A 372 -48.41 15.91 -20.34
CA THR A 372 -47.36 15.16 -21.02
C THR A 372 -45.97 15.74 -20.71
N MET A 373 -45.81 17.07 -20.78
CA MET A 373 -44.57 17.75 -20.42
C MET A 373 -44.19 17.55 -18.95
N VAL A 374 -45.14 17.62 -18.03
CA VAL A 374 -44.90 17.36 -16.60
C VAL A 374 -44.41 15.94 -16.38
N ASP A 375 -45.00 14.95 -17.05
CA ASP A 375 -44.57 13.55 -16.94
C ASP A 375 -43.18 13.32 -17.55
N GLU A 376 -42.85 13.98 -18.66
CA GLU A 376 -41.50 13.98 -19.25
C GLU A 376 -40.47 14.62 -18.31
N LEU A 377 -40.78 15.78 -17.73
CA LEU A 377 -39.91 16.47 -16.78
C LEU A 377 -39.68 15.64 -15.50
N ARG A 378 -40.70 14.94 -15.00
CA ARG A 378 -40.56 14.01 -13.89
C ARG A 378 -39.62 12.84 -14.23
N LYS A 379 -39.69 12.29 -15.45
CA LYS A 379 -38.75 11.26 -15.93
C LYS A 379 -37.31 11.79 -16.00
N ILE A 380 -37.13 13.02 -16.48
CA ILE A 380 -35.81 13.69 -16.51
C ILE A 380 -35.27 13.88 -15.09
N CYS A 381 -36.09 14.38 -14.17
CA CYS A 381 -35.73 14.53 -12.75
C CYS A 381 -35.30 13.19 -12.14
N GLY A 382 -36.08 12.13 -12.34
CA GLY A 382 -35.75 10.79 -11.83
C GLY A 382 -34.43 10.23 -12.38
N THR A 383 -34.07 10.58 -13.62
CA THR A 383 -32.80 10.18 -14.23
C THR A 383 -31.62 10.99 -13.69
N LEU A 384 -31.83 12.30 -13.46
CA LEU A 384 -30.84 13.21 -12.89
C LEU A 384 -30.57 12.89 -11.42
N ARG A 385 -31.60 12.62 -10.63
CA ARG A 385 -31.50 12.20 -9.23
C ARG A 385 -32.78 11.46 -8.83
N PRO A 386 -32.72 10.14 -8.57
CA PRO A 386 -33.91 9.39 -8.19
C PRO A 386 -34.43 9.87 -6.83
N PRO A 387 -35.67 10.38 -6.74
CA PRO A 387 -36.25 10.81 -5.47
C PRO A 387 -36.45 9.63 -4.49
N THR A 388 -36.46 8.41 -5.01
CA THR A 388 -36.54 7.15 -4.26
C THR A 388 -35.27 6.88 -3.44
N ILE A 389 -34.09 7.33 -3.86
CA ILE A 389 -32.86 7.23 -3.02
C ILE A 389 -33.03 8.06 -1.75
N ASP A 390 -33.51 9.29 -1.88
CA ASP A 390 -33.63 10.21 -0.76
C ASP A 390 -34.70 9.73 0.24
N SER A 391 -35.83 9.21 -0.26
CA SER A 391 -36.99 8.82 0.56
C SER A 391 -36.96 7.36 1.05
N LEU A 392 -36.57 6.42 0.19
CA LEU A 392 -36.73 4.96 0.41
C LEU A 392 -35.39 4.19 0.42
N GLY A 393 -34.29 4.83 0.05
CA GLY A 393 -32.95 4.25 0.08
C GLY A 393 -32.52 3.55 -1.22
N LEU A 394 -31.28 3.05 -1.22
CA LEU A 394 -30.62 2.50 -2.39
C LEU A 394 -31.33 1.28 -3.01
N GLU A 395 -31.81 0.35 -2.18
CA GLU A 395 -32.47 -0.88 -2.64
C GLU A 395 -33.72 -0.58 -3.46
N ALA A 396 -34.62 0.25 -2.92
CA ALA A 396 -35.85 0.68 -3.59
C ALA A 396 -35.54 1.42 -4.91
N ALA A 397 -34.47 2.22 -4.92
CA ALA A 397 -34.05 2.91 -6.13
C ALA A 397 -33.53 1.96 -7.22
N ILE A 398 -32.72 0.96 -6.86
CA ILE A 398 -32.25 -0.06 -7.80
C ILE A 398 -33.42 -0.90 -8.33
N GLN A 399 -34.37 -1.28 -7.48
CA GLN A 399 -35.58 -2.00 -7.89
C GLN A 399 -36.39 -1.20 -8.92
N SER A 400 -36.68 0.07 -8.62
CA SER A 400 -37.41 0.95 -9.54
C SER A 400 -36.66 1.12 -10.87
N LEU A 401 -35.36 1.40 -10.81
CA LEU A 401 -34.53 1.57 -12.01
C LEU A 401 -34.54 0.32 -12.88
N SER A 402 -34.39 -0.86 -12.28
CA SER A 402 -34.35 -2.14 -12.99
C SER A 402 -35.69 -2.45 -13.65
N GLN A 403 -36.81 -2.19 -12.95
CA GLN A 403 -38.15 -2.44 -13.48
C GLN A 403 -38.46 -1.50 -14.65
N ASP A 404 -38.18 -0.20 -14.50
CA ASP A 404 -38.40 0.80 -15.54
C ASP A 404 -37.53 0.51 -16.77
N TRP A 405 -36.28 0.12 -16.54
CA TRP A 405 -35.36 -0.24 -17.61
C TRP A 405 -35.82 -1.50 -18.35
N SER A 406 -36.21 -2.56 -17.63
CA SER A 406 -36.71 -3.81 -18.22
C SER A 406 -37.97 -3.59 -19.06
N ASN A 407 -38.92 -2.79 -18.56
CA ASN A 407 -40.14 -2.44 -19.29
C ASN A 407 -39.84 -1.68 -20.59
N ARG A 408 -38.80 -0.84 -20.60
CA ARG A 408 -38.43 -0.01 -21.76
C ARG A 408 -37.65 -0.78 -22.81
N THR A 409 -36.69 -1.62 -22.40
CA THR A 409 -35.79 -2.33 -23.32
C THR A 409 -36.32 -3.71 -23.72
N GLY A 410 -37.24 -4.28 -22.95
CA GLY A 410 -37.72 -5.66 -23.11
C GLY A 410 -36.73 -6.73 -22.62
N ILE A 411 -35.59 -6.34 -22.05
CA ILE A 411 -34.57 -7.24 -21.49
C ILE A 411 -34.99 -7.64 -20.07
N LYS A 412 -34.99 -8.94 -19.75
CA LYS A 412 -35.37 -9.40 -18.42
C LYS A 412 -34.31 -9.02 -17.38
N THR A 413 -34.75 -8.53 -16.22
CA THR A 413 -33.84 -8.23 -15.10
C THR A 413 -34.12 -9.11 -13.89
N GLN A 414 -33.08 -9.73 -13.33
CA GLN A 414 -33.15 -10.43 -12.05
C GLN A 414 -32.40 -9.64 -10.98
N LEU A 415 -33.03 -9.46 -9.81
CA LEU A 415 -32.46 -8.73 -8.68
C LEU A 415 -32.19 -9.67 -7.51
N ASP A 416 -30.99 -9.59 -6.94
CA ASP A 416 -30.57 -10.29 -5.73
C ASP A 416 -29.93 -9.27 -4.78
N LEU A 417 -30.79 -8.62 -3.98
CA LEU A 417 -30.41 -7.56 -3.05
C LEU A 417 -30.49 -8.11 -1.62
N ASP A 418 -29.42 -7.90 -0.85
CA ASP A 418 -29.33 -8.36 0.54
C ASP A 418 -30.19 -7.47 1.46
N ASN A 419 -31.04 -8.06 2.31
CA ASN A 419 -32.07 -7.33 3.09
C ASN A 419 -31.53 -6.49 4.26
N GLU A 420 -30.22 -6.56 4.55
CA GLU A 420 -29.58 -5.90 5.71
C GLU A 420 -28.52 -4.83 5.33
N ILE A 421 -28.59 -4.26 4.12
CA ILE A 421 -27.57 -3.29 3.68
C ILE A 421 -27.66 -1.98 4.48
N GLY A 422 -28.87 -1.56 4.87
CA GLY A 422 -29.11 -0.36 5.67
C GLY A 422 -28.78 0.96 4.95
N ARG A 423 -28.99 2.09 5.62
CA ARG A 423 -28.65 3.43 5.08
C ARG A 423 -27.15 3.70 5.14
N MET A 424 -26.59 4.21 4.05
CA MET A 424 -25.18 4.58 3.94
C MET A 424 -25.01 6.09 3.79
N SER A 425 -23.78 6.57 3.59
CA SER A 425 -23.58 7.97 3.20
C SER A 425 -24.19 8.22 1.83
N GLU A 426 -24.76 9.41 1.63
CA GLU A 426 -25.39 9.81 0.35
C GLU A 426 -24.44 9.58 -0.85
N ILE A 427 -23.15 9.84 -0.66
CA ILE A 427 -22.11 9.65 -1.70
C ILE A 427 -21.96 8.19 -2.12
N ILE A 428 -22.00 7.25 -1.16
CA ILE A 428 -21.86 5.81 -1.44
C ILE A 428 -23.13 5.30 -2.12
N GLU A 429 -24.32 5.65 -1.61
CA GLU A 429 -25.60 5.23 -2.20
C GLU A 429 -25.72 5.72 -3.65
N LEU A 430 -25.45 7.00 -3.88
CA LEU A 430 -25.47 7.57 -5.24
C LEU A 430 -24.43 6.92 -6.15
N SER A 431 -23.23 6.63 -5.63
CA SER A 431 -22.19 6.03 -6.47
C SER A 431 -22.54 4.61 -6.89
N ILE A 432 -23.06 3.78 -5.98
CA ILE A 432 -23.53 2.43 -6.30
C ILE A 432 -24.67 2.51 -7.31
N PHE A 433 -25.64 3.38 -7.09
CA PHE A 433 -26.75 3.57 -8.02
C PHE A 433 -26.27 3.92 -9.44
N ARG A 434 -25.28 4.81 -9.54
CA ARG A 434 -24.71 5.25 -10.82
C ARG A 434 -23.91 4.16 -11.52
N ILE A 435 -23.21 3.32 -10.77
CA ILE A 435 -22.55 2.13 -11.30
C ILE A 435 -23.60 1.23 -11.96
N VAL A 436 -24.68 0.91 -11.25
CA VAL A 436 -25.78 0.09 -11.78
C VAL A 436 -26.43 0.74 -13.01
N GLN A 437 -26.72 2.04 -12.96
CA GLN A 437 -27.31 2.79 -14.06
C GLN A 437 -26.44 2.76 -15.33
N GLU A 438 -25.14 3.00 -15.19
CA GLU A 438 -24.23 3.01 -16.32
C GLU A 438 -23.97 1.58 -16.85
N SER A 439 -23.93 0.57 -15.97
CA SER A 439 -23.88 -0.84 -16.37
C SER A 439 -25.09 -1.25 -17.22
N LEU A 440 -26.31 -0.93 -16.77
CA LEU A 440 -27.55 -1.22 -17.53
C LEU A 440 -27.58 -0.49 -18.87
N ARG A 441 -27.11 0.76 -18.92
CA ARG A 441 -27.02 1.54 -20.16
C ARG A 441 -26.03 0.93 -21.15
N ASN A 442 -24.92 0.36 -20.66
CA ASN A 442 -23.97 -0.36 -21.50
C ASN A 442 -24.56 -1.66 -22.04
N ILE A 443 -25.34 -2.39 -21.23
CA ILE A 443 -26.03 -3.61 -21.68
C ILE A 443 -27.00 -3.30 -22.83
N ASP A 444 -27.83 -2.27 -22.65
CA ASP A 444 -28.80 -1.78 -23.65
C ASP A 444 -28.12 -1.42 -24.98
N LYS A 445 -27.00 -0.69 -24.92
CA LYS A 445 -26.32 -0.19 -26.12
C LYS A 445 -25.38 -1.17 -26.80
N HIS A 446 -24.77 -2.10 -26.06
CA HIS A 446 -23.57 -2.80 -26.54
C HIS A 446 -23.60 -4.32 -26.36
N ALA A 447 -24.37 -4.87 -25.41
CA ALA A 447 -24.26 -6.30 -25.08
C ALA A 447 -25.05 -7.22 -26.03
N ALA A 448 -26.13 -6.72 -26.66
CA ALA A 448 -27.13 -7.55 -27.35
C ALA A 448 -27.65 -8.70 -26.46
N ALA A 449 -27.83 -8.41 -25.17
CA ALA A 449 -28.28 -9.34 -24.14
C ALA A 449 -29.81 -9.50 -24.14
N THR A 450 -30.28 -10.63 -23.64
CA THR A 450 -31.72 -10.90 -23.38
C THR A 450 -32.04 -10.93 -21.89
N GLU A 451 -31.01 -11.02 -21.04
CA GLU A 451 -31.13 -11.03 -19.59
C GLU A 451 -29.96 -10.29 -18.91
N ALA A 452 -30.26 -9.60 -17.81
CA ALA A 452 -29.28 -8.98 -16.93
C ALA A 452 -29.58 -9.32 -15.47
N VAL A 453 -28.55 -9.61 -14.69
CA VAL A 453 -28.68 -9.89 -13.25
C VAL A 453 -27.88 -8.85 -12.47
N ILE A 454 -28.53 -8.25 -11.47
CA ILE A 454 -27.91 -7.29 -10.55
C ILE A 454 -27.92 -7.90 -9.16
N ARG A 455 -26.72 -8.00 -8.56
CA ARG A 455 -26.54 -8.46 -7.19
C ARG A 455 -25.90 -7.37 -6.35
N LEU A 456 -26.43 -7.15 -5.15
CA LEU A 456 -25.84 -6.27 -4.15
C LEU A 456 -25.75 -7.05 -2.84
N LYS A 457 -24.53 -7.43 -2.44
CA LYS A 457 -24.30 -8.29 -1.28
C LYS A 457 -23.27 -7.70 -0.33
N ARG A 458 -23.47 -7.92 0.97
CA ARG A 458 -22.46 -7.63 1.99
C ARG A 458 -21.48 -8.81 2.06
N ILE A 459 -20.21 -8.58 1.70
CA ILE A 459 -19.15 -9.62 1.78
C ILE A 459 -18.44 -9.58 3.13
N SER A 460 -18.32 -8.40 3.73
CA SER A 460 -17.74 -8.24 5.06
C SER A 460 -18.45 -7.12 5.84
N PRO A 461 -18.22 -6.99 7.15
CA PRO A 461 -18.77 -5.89 7.93
C PRO A 461 -18.42 -4.49 7.38
N ARG A 462 -17.37 -4.39 6.56
CA ARG A 462 -16.86 -3.14 5.99
C ARG A 462 -16.79 -3.11 4.46
N SER A 463 -17.41 -4.05 3.74
CA SER A 463 -17.31 -4.12 2.28
C SER A 463 -18.60 -4.62 1.65
N LEU A 464 -19.02 -3.95 0.59
CA LEU A 464 -20.16 -4.29 -0.25
C LEU A 464 -19.67 -4.71 -1.63
N MET A 465 -20.34 -5.69 -2.21
CA MET A 465 -20.09 -6.13 -3.57
C MET A 465 -21.30 -5.82 -4.43
N VAL A 466 -21.07 -5.02 -5.46
CA VAL A 466 -22.00 -4.79 -6.55
C VAL A 466 -21.56 -5.68 -7.70
N SER A 467 -22.43 -6.57 -8.16
CA SER A 467 -22.17 -7.41 -9.32
C SER A 467 -23.27 -7.22 -10.35
N ILE A 468 -22.90 -6.90 -11.59
CA ILE A 468 -23.81 -6.82 -12.72
C ILE A 468 -23.32 -7.79 -13.78
N GLU A 469 -24.19 -8.69 -14.23
CA GLU A 469 -23.89 -9.64 -15.29
C GLU A 469 -24.95 -9.58 -16.40
N ASP A 470 -24.51 -9.79 -17.63
CA ASP A 470 -25.37 -9.98 -18.80
C ASP A 470 -25.07 -11.32 -19.48
N ASN A 471 -25.97 -11.75 -20.37
CA ASN A 471 -25.83 -12.95 -21.19
C ASN A 471 -25.56 -12.64 -22.69
N GLY A 472 -25.05 -11.44 -22.97
CA GLY A 472 -24.80 -10.95 -24.32
C GLY A 472 -23.52 -11.50 -24.95
N LYS A 473 -22.93 -10.71 -25.85
CA LYS A 473 -21.73 -11.13 -26.62
C LYS A 473 -20.42 -11.09 -25.83
N GLY A 474 -20.41 -10.45 -24.66
CA GLY A 474 -19.19 -10.15 -23.90
C GLY A 474 -18.23 -9.23 -24.67
N MET A 475 -16.98 -9.11 -24.23
CA MET A 475 -15.97 -8.28 -24.88
C MET A 475 -14.89 -9.09 -25.60
N HIS A 476 -14.54 -8.71 -26.83
CA HIS A 476 -13.55 -9.44 -27.62
C HIS A 476 -12.11 -9.08 -27.21
N GLY A 477 -11.33 -10.04 -26.70
CA GLY A 477 -9.89 -9.90 -26.40
C GLY A 477 -9.59 -9.54 -24.94
N LYS A 478 -8.33 -9.13 -24.64
CA LYS A 478 -7.88 -8.83 -23.27
C LYS A 478 -8.57 -7.55 -22.75
N ILE A 479 -9.28 -7.68 -21.64
CA ILE A 479 -9.98 -6.57 -20.98
C ILE A 479 -8.94 -5.62 -20.36
N SER A 480 -8.91 -4.37 -20.80
CA SER A 480 -8.05 -3.32 -20.23
C SER A 480 -8.65 -1.93 -20.42
N LEU A 481 -8.48 -1.07 -19.41
CA LEU A 481 -9.00 0.31 -19.40
C LEU A 481 -8.48 1.15 -20.58
N GLN A 482 -7.21 0.97 -20.96
CA GLN A 482 -6.60 1.67 -22.11
C GLN A 482 -7.30 1.34 -23.44
N ARG A 483 -7.92 0.16 -23.54
CA ARG A 483 -8.66 -0.24 -24.72
C ARG A 483 -10.08 0.33 -24.73
N PHE A 484 -10.73 0.41 -23.57
CA PHE A 484 -12.04 1.05 -23.43
C PHE A 484 -12.02 2.52 -23.88
N LEU A 485 -10.94 3.25 -23.57
CA LEU A 485 -10.72 4.61 -24.05
C LEU A 485 -10.58 4.68 -25.59
N LYS A 486 -9.90 3.72 -26.22
CA LYS A 486 -9.71 3.66 -27.68
C LYS A 486 -10.96 3.22 -28.43
N GLU A 487 -11.76 2.35 -27.82
CA GLU A 487 -13.01 1.80 -28.40
C GLU A 487 -14.24 2.66 -28.05
N GLY A 488 -14.06 3.76 -27.33
CA GLY A 488 -15.14 4.70 -27.00
C GLY A 488 -16.10 4.22 -25.91
N HIS A 489 -15.71 3.23 -25.11
CA HIS A 489 -16.47 2.71 -23.97
C HIS A 489 -16.33 3.61 -22.72
N PHE A 490 -16.64 4.90 -22.87
CA PHE A 490 -16.49 5.91 -21.82
C PHE A 490 -17.32 5.60 -20.55
N GLY A 491 -18.43 4.87 -20.69
CA GLY A 491 -19.26 4.44 -19.57
C GLY A 491 -18.53 3.47 -18.62
N LEU A 492 -17.76 2.53 -19.15
CA LEU A 492 -16.99 1.57 -18.34
C LEU A 492 -15.81 2.25 -17.63
N VAL A 493 -15.20 3.25 -18.28
CA VAL A 493 -14.17 4.10 -17.68
C VAL A 493 -14.74 4.91 -16.52
N GLY A 494 -15.93 5.49 -16.70
CA GLY A 494 -16.60 6.23 -15.61
C GLY A 494 -16.99 5.37 -14.41
N ILE A 495 -17.29 4.08 -14.62
CA ILE A 495 -17.51 3.11 -13.53
C ILE A 495 -16.21 2.87 -12.76
N ASP A 496 -15.10 2.65 -13.47
CA ASP A 496 -13.77 2.44 -12.87
C ASP A 496 -13.31 3.63 -12.03
N GLU A 497 -13.40 4.83 -12.59
CA GLU A 497 -13.08 6.07 -11.88
C GLU A 497 -13.90 6.20 -10.59
N ARG A 498 -15.22 5.96 -10.66
CA ARG A 498 -16.12 6.10 -9.52
C ARG A 498 -15.84 5.06 -8.44
N VAL A 499 -15.49 3.83 -8.79
CA VAL A 499 -15.09 2.79 -7.83
C VAL A 499 -13.75 3.13 -7.18
N ALA A 500 -12.77 3.60 -7.95
CA ALA A 500 -11.49 4.05 -7.44
C ALA A 500 -11.62 5.24 -6.47
N LEU A 501 -12.57 6.15 -6.72
CA LEU A 501 -12.86 7.27 -5.82
C LEU A 501 -13.41 6.85 -4.46
N LEU A 502 -14.16 5.75 -4.41
CA LEU A 502 -14.63 5.17 -3.16
C LEU A 502 -13.56 4.33 -2.44
N GLY A 503 -12.35 4.20 -3.01
CA GLY A 503 -11.32 3.30 -2.51
C GLY A 503 -11.65 1.82 -2.76
N GLY A 504 -12.54 1.55 -3.71
CA GLY A 504 -12.98 0.21 -4.08
C GLY A 504 -12.10 -0.44 -5.14
N ARG A 505 -12.39 -1.71 -5.45
CA ARG A 505 -11.73 -2.48 -6.52
C ARG A 505 -12.76 -2.91 -7.56
N LEU A 506 -12.46 -2.65 -8.83
CA LEU A 506 -13.30 -3.05 -9.95
C LEU A 506 -12.67 -4.22 -10.71
N ARG A 507 -13.48 -5.19 -11.10
CA ARG A 507 -13.08 -6.31 -11.97
C ARG A 507 -14.10 -6.48 -13.09
N PHE A 508 -13.57 -6.76 -14.28
CA PHE A 508 -14.33 -7.11 -15.46
C PHE A 508 -13.94 -8.52 -15.89
N GLN A 509 -14.92 -9.37 -16.14
CA GLN A 509 -14.67 -10.75 -16.56
C GLN A 509 -15.67 -11.14 -17.65
N ASN A 510 -15.18 -11.69 -18.76
CA ASN A 510 -16.06 -12.34 -19.72
C ASN A 510 -16.52 -13.68 -19.16
N LYS A 511 -17.81 -13.98 -19.29
CA LYS A 511 -18.33 -15.29 -18.90
C LYS A 511 -18.08 -16.33 -19.99
N SER A 512 -17.97 -17.59 -19.58
CA SER A 512 -17.72 -18.75 -20.47
C SER A 512 -18.88 -19.07 -21.42
N ASP A 513 -20.10 -18.67 -21.05
CA ASP A 513 -21.36 -18.82 -21.78
C ASP A 513 -21.72 -17.60 -22.66
N GLY A 514 -20.88 -16.55 -22.65
CA GLY A 514 -21.18 -15.25 -23.27
C GLY A 514 -21.62 -14.20 -22.23
N GLY A 515 -21.28 -12.94 -22.48
CA GLY A 515 -21.63 -11.81 -21.63
C GLY A 515 -20.49 -11.30 -20.75
N LEU A 516 -20.74 -10.18 -20.07
CA LEU A 516 -19.77 -9.49 -19.23
C LEU A 516 -20.24 -9.50 -17.77
N LEU A 517 -19.33 -9.83 -16.86
CA LEU A 517 -19.49 -9.69 -15.43
C LEU A 517 -18.67 -8.48 -14.95
N ILE A 518 -19.35 -7.51 -14.34
CA ILE A 518 -18.78 -6.33 -13.70
C ILE A 518 -18.91 -6.52 -12.19
N GLN A 519 -17.78 -6.52 -11.46
CA GLN A 519 -17.75 -6.66 -10.00
C GLN A 519 -17.03 -5.47 -9.37
N ALA A 520 -17.77 -4.67 -8.61
CA ALA A 520 -17.24 -3.55 -7.83
C ALA A 520 -17.29 -3.89 -6.33
N GLU A 521 -16.12 -4.03 -5.72
CA GLU A 521 -15.96 -4.09 -4.27
C GLU A 521 -15.84 -2.67 -3.73
N ILE A 522 -16.75 -2.25 -2.84
CA ILE A 522 -16.82 -0.90 -2.31
C ILE A 522 -16.71 -0.94 -0.78
N PRO A 523 -15.69 -0.30 -0.18
CA PRO A 523 -15.56 -0.24 1.27
C PRO A 523 -16.66 0.66 1.87
N HIS A 524 -17.24 0.19 2.97
CA HIS A 524 -18.34 0.85 3.66
C HIS A 524 -18.09 0.86 5.17
N SER A 525 -18.20 2.01 5.83
CA SER A 525 -18.10 2.12 7.29
C SER A 525 -19.45 1.86 7.95
N ARG A 526 -19.54 0.86 8.83
CA ARG A 526 -20.67 0.76 9.77
C ARG A 526 -20.63 1.99 10.69
N LYS A 527 -21.75 2.72 10.81
CA LYS A 527 -21.96 3.64 11.94
C LYS A 527 -22.04 2.85 13.24
#